data_AF-A0A1T4WRW4-F1
#
_entry.id   AF-A0A1T4WRW4-F1
#
_cell.length_a   1.000
_cell.length_b   1.000
_cell.length_c   1.000
_cell.angle_alpha   90.00
_cell.angle_beta   90.00
_cell.angle_gamma   90.00
#
_symmetry.space_group_name_H-M   'P 1'
#
loop_
_entity.id
_entity.type
_entity.pdbx_description
1 polymer ?
#
loop_
_entity_poly.entity_id
_entity_poly.type
_entity_poly.pdbx_seq_one_letter_code
_entity_poly.pdbx_strand_id
1 'polypeptide(L)'
;MGKLIYGNSGVEMVLDDRPLNHVRVVILAKLRRGESFGLSWENDRGHHMMWLHPSIPLYFTFSGKRHPLLNRAWIDALMRTANSPSGLEIVAEPAELER
;
A
#
# COMPACT_ATOMS: atom_id res chain seq x y z
N MET A 1 -10.38 9.90 -3.10
CA MET A 1 -8.94 9.93 -2.78
C MET A 1 -8.75 9.66 -1.30
N GLY A 2 -8.16 8.52 -0.98
CA GLY A 2 -7.75 8.13 0.36
C GLY A 2 -6.30 8.52 0.64
N LYS A 3 -5.89 8.36 1.90
CA LYS A 3 -4.57 8.73 2.39
C LYS A 3 -3.98 7.62 3.26
N LEU A 4 -2.69 7.37 3.09
CA LEU A 4 -1.83 6.71 4.07
C LEU A 4 -0.98 7.77 4.75
N ILE A 5 -1.02 7.83 6.07
CA ILE A 5 -0.23 8.75 6.89
C ILE A 5 0.74 7.90 7.72
N TYR A 6 2.01 8.28 7.70
CA TYR A 6 3.07 7.54 8.39
C TYR A 6 3.76 8.38 9.47
N GLY A 7 3.72 7.87 10.70
CA GLY A 7 4.28 8.56 11.87
C GLY A 7 3.61 9.91 12.14
N ASN A 8 4.37 10.81 12.76
CA ASN A 8 3.90 12.14 13.16
C ASN A 8 4.57 13.28 12.37
N SER A 9 5.34 12.95 11.33
CA SER A 9 6.12 13.89 10.52
C SER A 9 5.30 14.53 9.38
N GLY A 10 4.04 14.15 9.21
CA GLY A 10 3.18 14.66 8.14
C GLY A 10 3.44 14.04 6.76
N VAL A 11 4.22 12.95 6.69
CA VAL A 11 4.38 12.20 5.42
C VAL A 11 3.06 11.53 5.07
N GLU A 12 2.47 11.94 3.95
CA GLU A 12 1.25 11.37 3.41
C GLU A 12 1.44 10.85 1.98
N MET A 13 0.85 9.69 1.71
CA MET A 13 0.66 9.16 0.37
C MET A 13 -0.82 9.23 0.02
N VAL A 14 -1.15 9.87 -1.10
CA VAL A 14 -2.52 10.01 -1.59
C VAL A 14 -2.73 9.03 -2.75
N LEU A 15 -3.79 8.23 -2.66
CA LEU A 15 -4.18 7.26 -3.68
C LEU A 15 -5.70 7.22 -3.80
N ASP A 16 -6.21 6.64 -4.88
CA ASP A 16 -7.61 6.21 -4.90
C ASP A 16 -7.90 5.16 -3.83
N ASP A 17 -9.14 5.12 -3.35
CA ASP A 17 -9.53 4.21 -2.26
C ASP A 17 -9.28 2.75 -2.64
N ARG A 18 -9.47 2.40 -3.92
CA ARG A 18 -9.28 1.03 -4.43
C ARG A 18 -7.82 0.58 -4.28
N PRO A 19 -6.80 1.19 -4.93
CA PRO A 19 -5.41 0.79 -4.74
C PRO A 19 -4.98 0.92 -3.27
N LEU A 20 -5.43 1.94 -2.54
CA LEU A 20 -5.10 2.11 -1.12
C LEU A 20 -5.55 0.92 -0.28
N ASN A 21 -6.73 0.35 -0.54
CA ASN A 21 -7.23 -0.79 0.22
C ASN A 21 -6.38 -2.07 -0.03
N HIS A 22 -5.88 -2.26 -1.25
CA HIS A 22 -5.01 -3.39 -1.59
C HIS A 22 -3.62 -3.22 -0.95
N VAL A 23 -3.03 -2.03 -1.07
CA VAL A 23 -1.76 -1.66 -0.45
C VAL A 23 -1.84 -1.82 1.07
N ARG A 24 -2.94 -1.37 1.70
CA ARG A 24 -3.20 -1.56 3.14
C ARG A 24 -3.11 -3.03 3.56
N VAL A 25 -3.71 -3.93 2.80
CA VAL A 25 -3.71 -5.37 3.12
C VAL A 25 -2.28 -5.91 3.14
N VAL A 26 -1.47 -5.58 2.13
CA VAL A 26 -0.06 -5.99 2.04
C VAL A 26 0.78 -5.39 3.16
N ILE A 27 0.61 -4.09 3.45
CA ILE A 27 1.32 -3.42 4.54
C ILE A 27 1.03 -4.10 5.87
N LEU A 28 -0.25 -4.30 6.19
CA LEU A 28 -0.64 -4.96 7.44
C LEU A 28 -0.12 -6.40 7.52
N ALA A 29 -0.13 -7.14 6.41
CA ALA A 29 0.37 -8.50 6.37
C ALA A 29 1.88 -8.58 6.72
N LYS A 30 2.71 -7.69 6.16
CA LYS A 30 4.15 -7.65 6.43
C LYS A 30 4.45 -7.16 7.84
N LEU A 31 3.84 -6.05 8.26
CA LEU A 31 4.10 -5.48 9.60
C LEU A 31 3.66 -6.40 10.74
N ARG A 32 2.58 -7.17 10.56
CA ARG A 32 2.15 -8.19 11.53
C ARG A 32 3.17 -9.32 11.71
N ARG A 33 4.04 -9.57 10.72
CA ARG A 33 5.15 -10.53 10.80
C ARG A 33 6.45 -9.90 11.30
N GLY A 34 6.43 -8.62 11.68
CA GLY A 34 7.63 -7.89 12.08
C GLY A 34 8.54 -7.49 10.91
N GLU A 35 8.07 -7.65 9.67
CA GLU A 35 8.85 -7.31 8.48
C GLU A 35 8.80 -5.81 8.22
N SER A 36 9.95 -5.14 8.29
CA SER A 36 10.11 -3.76 7.83
C SER A 36 10.51 -3.76 6.35
N PHE A 37 9.98 -2.80 5.59
CA PHE A 37 10.17 -2.76 4.14
C PHE A 37 9.96 -1.36 3.58
N GLY A 38 10.49 -1.10 2.39
CA GLY A 38 10.23 0.13 1.63
C GLY A 38 8.89 0.09 0.90
N LEU A 39 8.21 1.22 0.81
CA LEU A 39 7.06 1.46 -0.07
C LEU A 39 7.44 2.58 -1.03
N SER A 40 7.37 2.29 -2.33
CA SER A 40 7.74 3.20 -3.40
C SER A 40 6.55 3.46 -4.32
N TRP A 41 6.37 4.72 -4.73
CA TRP A 41 5.35 5.12 -5.69
C TRP A 41 5.79 6.34 -6.48
N GLU A 42 5.13 6.57 -7.61
CA GLU A 42 5.41 7.67 -8.51
C GLU A 42 4.18 8.58 -8.63
N ASN A 43 4.41 9.87 -8.83
CA ASN A 43 3.39 10.83 -9.20
C ASN A 43 4.00 11.94 -10.06
N ASP A 44 3.19 12.93 -10.44
CA ASP A 44 3.61 14.09 -11.25
C ASP A 44 4.78 14.90 -10.63
N ARG A 45 5.09 14.69 -9.35
CA ARG A 45 6.19 15.35 -8.63
C ARG A 45 7.45 14.49 -8.51
N GLY A 46 7.45 13.28 -9.07
CA GLY A 46 8.59 12.37 -9.12
C GLY A 46 8.37 11.07 -8.35
N HIS A 47 9.49 10.41 -8.04
CA HIS A 47 9.53 9.15 -7.31
C HIS A 47 9.60 9.40 -5.81
N HIS A 48 8.77 8.71 -5.04
CA HIS A 48 8.72 8.80 -3.59
C HIS A 48 8.96 7.42 -3.00
N MET A 49 9.65 7.38 -1.86
CA MET A 49 9.89 6.16 -1.09
C MET A 49 9.73 6.45 0.39
N MET A 50 9.03 5.57 1.11
CA MET A 50 9.01 5.59 2.58
C MET A 50 9.39 4.23 3.15
N TRP A 51 10.17 4.23 4.23
CA TRP A 51 10.49 3.03 4.99
C TRP A 51 9.42 2.76 6.05
N LEU A 52 8.82 1.58 6.04
CA LEU A 52 7.76 1.18 6.97
C LEU A 52 8.30 0.24 8.04
N HIS A 53 8.01 0.53 9.32
CA HIS A 53 8.43 -0.25 10.48
C HIS A 53 7.26 -0.50 11.45
N PRO A 54 7.11 -1.69 12.06
CA PRO A 54 5.97 -2.04 12.92
C PRO A 54 5.77 -1.13 14.15
N SER A 55 6.85 -0.50 14.63
CA SER A 55 6.81 0.41 15.78
C SER A 55 6.38 1.84 15.47
N ILE A 56 6.14 2.18 14.19
CA ILE A 56 5.73 3.52 13.79
C ILE A 56 4.23 3.53 13.48
N PRO A 57 3.44 4.47 14.06
CA PRO A 57 2.01 4.56 13.80
C PRO A 57 1.69 4.73 12.31
N LEU A 58 0.63 4.06 11.88
CA LEU A 58 0.08 4.13 10.52
C LEU A 58 -1.40 4.47 10.59
N TYR A 59 -1.84 5.41 9.77
CA TYR A 59 -3.23 5.78 9.67
C TYR A 59 -3.70 5.73 8.22
N PHE A 60 -4.86 5.13 8.00
CA PHE A 60 -5.49 5.03 6.68
C PHE A 60 -6.82 5.79 6.71
N THR A 61 -6.95 6.77 5.82
CA THR A 61 -8.21 7.49 5.58
C THR A 61 -8.75 7.08 4.23
N PHE A 62 -10.01 6.68 4.15
CA PHE A 62 -10.70 6.40 2.89
C PHE A 62 -11.76 7.48 2.65
N SER A 63 -11.94 7.89 1.39
CA SER A 63 -12.96 8.88 1.05
C SER A 63 -14.38 8.31 1.00
N GLY A 64 -14.53 7.03 0.64
CA GLY A 64 -15.80 6.33 0.57
C GLY A 64 -16.28 5.76 1.92
N LYS A 65 -17.60 5.67 2.09
CA LYS A 65 -18.23 5.02 3.26
C LYS A 65 -18.14 3.48 3.21
N ARG A 66 -17.93 2.90 2.04
CA ARG A 66 -17.82 1.45 1.84
C ARG A 66 -16.39 1.09 1.49
N HIS A 67 -15.90 -0.03 2.03
CA HIS A 67 -14.60 -0.58 1.65
C HIS A 67 -14.65 -1.07 0.19
N PRO A 68 -13.68 -0.69 -0.66
CA PRO A 68 -13.56 -1.24 -2.01
C PRO A 68 -13.35 -2.76 -1.96
N LEU A 69 -13.99 -3.48 -2.89
CA LEU A 69 -13.78 -4.93 -3.05
C LEU A 69 -12.31 -5.21 -3.37
N LEU A 70 -11.78 -6.28 -2.77
CA LEU A 70 -10.41 -6.72 -2.94
C LEU A 70 -10.28 -7.70 -4.11
N ASN A 71 -9.35 -7.42 -5.01
CA ASN A 71 -8.88 -8.29 -6.06
C ASN A 71 -7.69 -9.11 -5.52
N ARG A 72 -7.87 -10.43 -5.43
CA ARG A 72 -6.85 -11.34 -4.88
C ARG A 72 -5.59 -11.38 -5.74
N ALA A 73 -5.73 -11.38 -7.06
CA ALA A 73 -4.60 -11.38 -7.97
C ALA A 73 -3.73 -10.13 -7.79
N TRP A 74 -4.36 -9.00 -7.45
CA TRP A 74 -3.64 -7.76 -7.15
C TRP A 74 -2.88 -7.83 -5.83
N ILE A 75 -3.50 -8.37 -4.77
CA ILE A 75 -2.80 -8.59 -3.49
C ILE A 75 -1.57 -9.48 -3.70
N ASP A 76 -1.71 -10.56 -4.47
CA ASP A 76 -0.58 -11.45 -4.77
C ASP A 76 0.52 -10.73 -5.56
N ALA A 77 0.15 -9.88 -6.53
CA ALA A 77 1.10 -9.08 -7.30
C ALA A 77 1.85 -8.07 -6.41
N LEU A 78 1.14 -7.35 -5.54
CA LEU A 78 1.72 -6.41 -4.59
C LEU A 78 2.58 -7.10 -3.53
N MET A 79 2.18 -8.30 -3.06
CA MET A 79 3.00 -9.10 -2.16
C MET A 79 4.31 -9.53 -2.81
N ARG A 80 4.28 -9.86 -4.12
CA ARG A 80 5.51 -10.18 -4.88
C ARG A 80 6.45 -8.99 -4.96
N THR A 81 5.94 -7.78 -5.26
CA THR A 81 6.78 -6.58 -5.26
C THR A 81 7.33 -6.30 -3.86
N ALA A 82 6.48 -6.35 -2.82
CA ALA A 82 6.90 -6.10 -1.44
C ALA A 82 7.95 -7.07 -0.87
N ASN A 83 8.20 -8.19 -1.53
CA ASN A 83 9.24 -9.16 -1.18
C ASN A 83 10.49 -9.04 -2.07
N SER A 84 10.53 -8.07 -2.99
CA SER A 84 11.70 -7.76 -3.80
C SER A 84 12.68 -6.83 -3.03
N PRO A 85 13.94 -6.70 -3.47
CA PRO A 85 14.87 -5.71 -2.94
C PRO A 85 14.42 -4.25 -3.11
N SER A 86 13.54 -3.95 -4.08
CA SER A 86 13.03 -2.59 -4.31
C SER A 86 11.87 -2.20 -3.40
N GLY A 87 11.31 -3.17 -2.65
CA GLY A 87 10.19 -2.97 -1.74
C GLY A 87 8.83 -2.98 -2.44
N LEU A 88 7.79 -2.60 -1.70
CA LEU A 88 6.42 -2.55 -2.21
C LEU A 88 6.31 -1.45 -3.26
N GLU A 89 6.15 -1.87 -4.51
CA GLU A 89 5.81 -1.00 -5.63
C GLU A 89 4.34 -1.17 -6.00
N ILE A 90 3.66 -0.06 -6.24
CA ILE A 90 2.26 -0.05 -6.67
C ILE A 90 2.21 -0.39 -8.16
N VAL A 91 1.66 -1.56 -8.47
CA VAL A 91 1.46 -2.03 -9.85
C VAL A 91 0.00 -1.86 -10.29
N ALA A 92 -0.21 -1.83 -11.60
CA ALA A 92 -1.54 -1.80 -12.20
C ALA A 92 -2.40 -2.99 -11.74
N GLU A 93 -3.71 -2.76 -11.65
CA GLU A 93 -4.65 -3.80 -11.28
C GLU A 93 -4.66 -4.92 -12.33
N PRO A 94 -4.35 -6.18 -11.96
CA PRO A 94 -4.49 -7.32 -12.85
C PRO A 94 -5.97 -7.67 -13.05
N ALA A 95 -6.29 -8.27 -14.21
CA ALA A 95 -7.61 -8.84 -14.43
C ALA A 95 -7.95 -9.86 -13.31
N GLU A 96 -9.15 -9.76 -12.77
CA GLU A 96 -9.62 -10.70 -11.75
C GLU A 96 -9.82 -12.06 -12.44
N LEU A 97 -8.98 -13.04 -12.08
CA LEU A 97 -9.16 -14.40 -12.55
C LEU A 97 -10.47 -14.93 -11.96
N GLU A 98 -11.51 -15.03 -12.79
CA GLU A 98 -12.73 -15.75 -12.45
C GLU A 98 -12.32 -17.17 -12.01
N ARG A 99 -12.56 -17.50 -10.74
CA ARG A 99 -12.39 -18.85 -10.19
C ARG A 99 -13.75 -19.48 -9.97
#